data_AF-A0A2K1E4H2-F1
#
_entry.id   AF-A0A2K1E4H2-F1
#
_cell.length_a   1.000
_cell.length_b   1.000
_cell.length_c   1.000
_cell.angle_alpha   90.00
_cell.angle_beta   90.00
_cell.angle_gamma   90.00
#
_symmetry.space_group_name_H-M   'P 1'
#
loop_
_entity.id
_entity.type
_entity.pdbx_description
1 polymer ?
#
loop_
_entity_poly.entity_id
_entity_poly.type
_entity_poly.pdbx_seq_one_letter_code
_entity_poly.pdbx_strand_id
1 'polypeptide(L)'
;MSNSINQTQEKEPNIFKWALKFAASAGIAGIICCVAPAVLFMFGLMGGIYAISFADFFYAEDGSVGVGSWILRGAAVLIGIYGIYLYRKKQNQCSIDPKRKRKNIILVTIITAVLGVGIFLTLEKWSSWYFDKHIVPAQQEEYRQMEIQNQSGE
;
A
#
# COMPACT_ATOMS: atom_id res chain seq x y z
N MET A 1 45.99 -38.27 37.70
CA MET A 1 45.30 -37.43 38.71
C MET A 1 46.18 -36.20 38.91
N SER A 2 45.80 -34.95 38.63
CA SER A 2 44.47 -34.35 38.42
C SER A 2 44.58 -33.04 37.62
N ASN A 3 43.55 -32.77 36.82
CA ASN A 3 42.98 -31.50 36.32
C ASN A 3 43.87 -30.25 36.11
N SER A 4 44.04 -29.87 34.85
CA SER A 4 44.24 -28.49 34.40
C SER A 4 42.90 -27.87 34.00
N ILE A 5 42.41 -26.97 34.86
CA ILE A 5 41.19 -26.18 34.67
C ILE A 5 41.45 -25.15 33.56
N ASN A 6 40.76 -25.28 32.42
CA ASN A 6 40.67 -24.23 31.41
C ASN A 6 39.90 -23.05 31.99
N GLN A 7 40.64 -22.02 32.40
CA GLN A 7 40.10 -20.73 32.81
C GLN A 7 39.61 -19.99 31.56
N THR A 8 38.30 -19.94 31.34
CA THR A 8 37.69 -18.94 30.48
C THR A 8 38.01 -17.56 31.06
N GLN A 9 38.90 -16.83 30.40
CA GLN A 9 39.21 -15.44 30.74
C GLN A 9 37.93 -14.59 30.56
N GLU A 10 37.16 -14.41 31.63
CA GLU A 10 36.10 -13.41 31.69
C GLU A 10 36.75 -12.03 31.65
N LYS A 11 36.79 -11.44 30.45
CA LYS A 11 37.17 -10.04 30.26
C LYS A 11 36.11 -9.18 30.94
N GLU A 12 36.49 -8.47 32.01
CA GLU A 12 35.58 -7.55 32.72
C GLU A 12 34.84 -6.67 31.70
N PRO A 13 33.49 -6.67 31.71
CA PRO A 13 32.75 -5.87 30.76
C PRO A 13 33.07 -4.41 31.03
N ASN A 14 33.64 -3.72 30.04
CA ASN A 14 33.87 -2.28 30.14
C ASN A 14 32.50 -1.60 30.27
N ILE A 15 32.15 -1.23 31.51
CA ILE A 15 30.83 -0.76 31.93
C ILE A 15 30.36 0.42 31.07
N PHE A 16 31.28 1.31 30.68
CA PHE A 16 30.97 2.41 29.78
C PHE A 16 30.56 1.94 28.40
N LYS A 17 31.27 0.98 27.79
CA LYS A 17 30.88 0.42 26.50
C LYS A 17 29.56 -0.35 26.59
N TRP A 18 29.32 -1.04 27.69
CA TRP A 18 28.08 -1.79 27.90
C TRP A 18 26.88 -0.85 28.09
N ALA A 19 27.00 0.14 28.97
CA ALA A 19 25.98 1.15 29.22
C ALA A 19 25.69 1.99 27.97
N LEU A 20 26.71 2.40 27.22
CA LEU A 20 26.50 3.17 25.98
C LEU A 20 25.72 2.37 24.93
N LYS A 21 26.00 1.05 24.81
CA LYS A 21 25.27 0.18 23.87
C LYS A 21 23.81 0.00 24.28
N PHE A 22 23.54 -0.15 25.58
CA PHE A 22 22.17 -0.28 26.10
C PHE A 22 21.40 1.05 26.08
N ALA A 23 22.05 2.17 26.36
CA ALA A 23 21.45 3.49 26.23
C ALA A 23 21.14 3.82 24.77
N ALA A 24 22.04 3.49 23.84
CA ALA A 24 21.81 3.65 22.42
C ALA A 24 20.65 2.79 21.92
N SER A 25 20.55 1.52 22.34
CA SER A 25 19.43 0.65 21.94
C SER A 25 18.09 1.13 22.51
N ALA A 26 18.05 1.56 23.78
CA ALA A 26 16.87 2.15 24.39
C ALA A 26 16.46 3.46 23.71
N GLY A 27 17.42 4.33 23.38
CA GLY A 27 17.19 5.57 22.66
C GLY A 27 16.62 5.35 21.26
N ILE A 28 17.18 4.41 20.50
CA ILE A 28 16.66 4.04 19.16
C ILE A 28 15.25 3.47 19.27
N ALA A 29 15.00 2.58 20.24
CA ALA A 29 13.67 2.03 20.47
C ALA A 29 12.65 3.13 20.83
N GLY A 30 13.05 4.11 21.66
CA GLY A 30 12.22 5.26 22.01
C GLY A 30 11.92 6.17 20.80
N ILE A 31 12.92 6.46 19.97
CA ILE A 31 12.74 7.25 18.75
C ILE A 31 11.79 6.53 17.79
N ILE A 32 11.98 5.23 17.56
CA ILE A 32 11.11 4.47 16.66
C ILE A 32 9.67 4.44 17.19
N CYS A 33 9.47 4.18 18.49
CA CYS A 33 8.13 4.10 19.07
C CYS A 33 7.36 5.44 19.01
N CYS A 34 8.04 6.56 19.22
CA CYS A 34 7.39 7.87 19.33
C CYS A 34 7.37 8.67 18.01
N VAL A 35 8.41 8.54 17.19
CA VAL A 35 8.58 9.34 15.97
C VAL A 35 8.05 8.61 14.74
N ALA A 36 8.15 7.27 14.68
CA ALA A 36 7.66 6.54 13.51
C ALA A 36 6.14 6.73 13.27
N PRO A 37 5.25 6.67 14.28
CA PRO A 37 3.83 6.93 14.07
C PRO A 37 3.57 8.36 13.58
N ALA A 38 4.28 9.36 14.11
CA ALA A 38 4.14 10.75 13.70
C ALA A 38 4.57 10.95 12.23
N VAL A 39 5.68 10.34 11.83
CA VAL A 39 6.17 10.39 10.45
C VAL A 39 5.22 9.66 9.50
N LEU A 40 4.75 8.46 9.87
CA LEU A 40 3.73 7.72 9.10
C LEU A 40 2.45 8.54 8.92
N PHE A 41 2.02 9.25 9.95
CA PHE A 41 0.84 10.12 9.87
C PHE A 41 1.07 11.30 8.92
N MET A 42 2.23 11.98 9.00
CA MET A 42 2.56 13.07 8.08
C MET A 42 2.67 12.59 6.62
N PHE A 43 3.27 11.42 6.38
CA PHE A 43 3.29 10.80 5.05
C PHE A 43 1.88 10.42 4.58
N GLY A 44 1.02 9.95 5.47
CA GLY A 44 -0.38 9.66 5.16
C GLY A 44 -1.14 10.92 4.75
N LEU A 45 -1.01 12.02 5.50
CA LEU A 45 -1.65 13.30 5.18
C LEU A 45 -1.14 13.89 3.86
N MET A 46 0.19 13.92 3.65
CA MET A 46 0.77 14.39 2.40
C MET A 46 0.36 13.53 1.21
N GLY A 47 0.32 12.20 1.39
CA GLY A 47 -0.20 11.27 0.39
C GLY A 47 -1.68 11.51 0.08
N GLY A 48 -2.49 11.80 1.09
CA GLY A 48 -3.91 12.13 0.93
C GLY A 48 -4.13 13.42 0.13
N ILE A 49 -3.39 14.48 0.45
CA ILE A 49 -3.46 15.76 -0.30
C ILE A 49 -3.05 15.55 -1.76
N TYR A 50 -1.98 14.79 -2.00
CA TYR A 50 -1.52 14.50 -3.35
C TYR A 50 -2.49 13.62 -4.14
N ALA A 51 -3.21 12.71 -3.46
CA ALA A 51 -4.26 11.90 -4.08
C ALA A 51 -5.43 12.74 -4.60
N ILE A 52 -5.78 13.82 -3.92
CA ILE A 52 -6.84 14.76 -4.37
C ILE A 52 -6.39 15.48 -5.65
N SER A 53 -5.17 16.03 -5.66
CA SER A 53 -4.63 16.67 -6.87
C SER A 53 -4.55 15.71 -8.07
N PHE A 54 -4.30 14.43 -7.81
CA PHE A 54 -4.39 13.40 -8.83
C PHE A 54 -5.84 13.15 -9.30
N ALA A 55 -6.82 13.19 -8.40
CA ALA A 55 -8.22 13.03 -8.77
C ALA A 55 -8.66 14.11 -9.76
N ASP A 56 -8.25 15.37 -9.54
CA ASP A 56 -8.54 16.49 -10.45
C ASP A 56 -7.89 16.31 -11.84
N PHE A 57 -6.80 15.55 -11.93
CA PHE A 57 -6.18 15.20 -13.22
C PHE A 57 -6.90 14.03 -13.93
N PHE A 58 -7.49 13.11 -13.16
CA PHE A 58 -8.17 11.93 -13.71
C PHE A 58 -9.64 12.19 -14.06
N TYR A 59 -10.30 13.10 -13.36
CA TYR A 59 -11.71 13.42 -13.54
C TYR A 59 -11.88 14.87 -13.98
N ALA A 60 -12.94 15.14 -14.74
CA ALA A 60 -13.33 16.52 -15.06
C ALA A 60 -14.16 17.13 -13.92
N GLU A 61 -14.34 18.45 -13.93
CA GLU A 61 -15.13 19.21 -12.95
C GLU A 61 -16.57 18.69 -12.78
N ASP A 62 -17.11 18.05 -13.81
CA ASP A 62 -18.44 17.42 -13.83
C ASP A 62 -18.46 15.99 -13.22
N GLY A 63 -17.32 15.51 -12.73
CA GLY A 63 -17.13 14.14 -12.25
C GLY A 63 -17.02 13.11 -13.37
N SER A 64 -16.99 13.54 -14.64
CA SER A 64 -16.83 12.65 -15.78
C SER A 64 -15.38 12.20 -15.94
N VAL A 65 -15.18 11.15 -16.75
CA VAL A 65 -13.84 10.60 -17.01
C VAL A 65 -12.99 11.60 -17.79
N GLY A 66 -11.98 12.16 -17.12
CA GLY A 66 -11.02 13.08 -17.73
C GLY A 66 -10.02 12.35 -18.64
N VAL A 67 -9.24 13.15 -19.36
CA VAL A 67 -8.20 12.66 -20.30
C VAL A 67 -7.15 11.81 -19.56
N GLY A 68 -6.77 12.19 -18.34
CA GLY A 68 -5.82 11.43 -17.52
C GLY A 68 -6.28 9.99 -17.23
N SER A 69 -7.58 9.80 -16.97
CA SER A 69 -8.14 8.46 -16.69
C SER A 69 -8.12 7.57 -17.93
N TRP A 70 -8.32 8.15 -19.12
CA TRP A 70 -8.15 7.43 -20.39
C TRP A 70 -6.69 7.02 -20.65
N ILE A 71 -5.73 7.89 -20.33
CA ILE A 71 -4.30 7.57 -20.45
C ILE A 71 -3.93 6.38 -19.54
N LEU A 72 -4.37 6.40 -18.28
CA LEU A 72 -4.10 5.29 -17.36
C LEU A 72 -4.75 3.97 -17.80
N ARG A 73 -5.99 4.00 -18.28
CA ARG A 73 -6.65 2.81 -18.83
C ARG A 73 -5.88 2.27 -20.03
N GLY A 74 -5.43 3.15 -20.91
CA GLY A 74 -4.57 2.78 -22.04
C GLY A 74 -3.25 2.14 -21.58
N ALA A 75 -2.56 2.76 -20.62
CA ALA A 75 -1.33 2.22 -20.04
C ALA A 75 -1.55 0.84 -19.38
N ALA A 76 -2.65 0.67 -18.64
CA ALA A 76 -3.00 -0.61 -18.01
C ALA A 76 -3.21 -1.72 -19.05
N VAL A 77 -3.93 -1.43 -20.15
CA VAL A 77 -4.11 -2.37 -21.25
C VAL A 77 -2.78 -2.71 -21.92
N LEU A 78 -1.93 -1.71 -22.18
CA LEU A 78 -0.60 -1.92 -22.77
C LEU A 78 0.28 -2.81 -21.89
N ILE A 79 0.29 -2.59 -20.57
CA ILE A 79 1.04 -3.42 -19.61
C ILE A 79 0.48 -4.85 -19.60
N GLY A 80 -0.84 -5.01 -19.60
CA GLY A 80 -1.48 -6.33 -19.66
C GLY A 80 -1.11 -7.10 -20.93
N ILE A 81 -1.17 -6.44 -22.09
CA ILE A 81 -0.76 -7.03 -23.38
C ILE A 81 0.73 -7.36 -23.36
N TYR A 82 1.57 -6.47 -22.85
CA TYR A 82 3.01 -6.69 -22.74
C TYR A 82 3.35 -7.90 -21.86
N GLY A 83 2.66 -8.08 -20.73
CA GLY A 83 2.80 -9.25 -19.88
C GLY A 83 2.44 -10.56 -20.59
N ILE A 84 1.30 -10.58 -21.31
CA ILE A 84 0.88 -11.75 -22.10
C ILE A 84 1.89 -12.01 -23.24
N TYR A 85 2.42 -10.97 -23.87
CA TYR A 85 3.42 -11.09 -24.92
C TYR A 85 4.73 -11.70 -24.42
N LEU A 86 5.25 -11.24 -23.27
CA LEU A 86 6.44 -11.83 -22.64
C LEU A 86 6.22 -13.30 -22.29
N TYR A 87 5.03 -13.62 -21.78
CA TYR A 87 4.65 -15.00 -21.50
C TYR A 87 4.63 -15.88 -22.76
N ARG A 88 4.06 -15.37 -23.86
CA ARG A 88 4.08 -16.04 -25.17
C ARG A 88 5.50 -16.23 -25.68
N LYS A 89 6.36 -15.22 -25.56
CA LYS A 89 7.79 -15.30 -25.95
C LYS A 89 8.51 -16.39 -25.17
N LYS A 90 8.26 -16.50 -23.85
CA LYS A 90 8.86 -17.55 -23.02
C LYS A 90 8.37 -18.94 -23.42
N GLN A 91 7.08 -19.10 -23.71
CA GLN A 91 6.54 -20.37 -24.19
C GLN A 91 7.05 -20.77 -25.59
N ASN A 92 7.45 -19.83 -26.44
CA ASN A 92 8.05 -20.13 -27.74
C ASN A 92 9.44 -20.77 -27.63
N GLN A 93 10.14 -20.56 -26.51
CA GLN A 93 11.48 -21.11 -26.27
C GLN A 93 11.45 -22.54 -25.72
N CYS A 94 10.28 -23.04 -25.31
CA CYS A 94 10.11 -24.39 -24.78
C CYS A 94 9.48 -25.29 -25.85
N SER A 95 9.94 -26.54 -25.94
CA SER A 95 9.32 -27.57 -26.78
C SER A 95 8.03 -28.10 -26.14
N ILE A 96 6.96 -27.27 -26.19
CA ILE A 96 5.62 -27.60 -25.68
C ILE A 96 4.66 -27.82 -26.85
N ASP A 97 3.76 -28.79 -26.70
CA ASP A 97 2.68 -29.05 -27.66
C ASP A 97 1.84 -27.79 -27.98
N PRO A 98 1.55 -27.51 -29.27
CA PRO A 98 0.88 -26.29 -29.70
C PRO A 98 -0.58 -26.16 -29.22
N LYS A 99 -1.27 -27.27 -28.90
CA LYS A 99 -2.61 -27.24 -28.29
C LYS A 99 -2.53 -26.84 -26.82
N ARG A 100 -1.55 -27.38 -26.07
CA ARG A 100 -1.33 -27.01 -24.66
C ARG A 100 -0.92 -25.54 -24.51
N LYS A 101 -0.09 -25.05 -25.42
CA LYS A 101 0.34 -23.64 -25.49
C LYS A 101 -0.82 -22.66 -25.56
N ARG A 102 -1.79 -22.91 -26.45
CA ARG A 102 -3.01 -22.10 -26.59
C ARG A 102 -3.84 -22.08 -25.31
N LYS A 103 -4.08 -23.26 -24.72
CA LYS A 103 -4.84 -23.37 -23.45
C LYS A 103 -4.17 -22.59 -22.32
N ASN A 104 -2.84 -22.63 -22.23
CA ASN A 104 -2.09 -21.97 -21.17
C ASN A 104 -2.09 -20.44 -21.30
N ILE A 105 -2.02 -19.91 -22.54
CA ILE A 105 -2.18 -18.48 -22.77
C ILE A 105 -3.59 -18.02 -22.38
N ILE A 106 -4.63 -18.75 -22.79
CA ILE A 106 -6.02 -18.44 -22.43
C ILE A 106 -6.19 -18.45 -20.91
N LEU A 107 -5.64 -19.47 -20.23
CA LEU A 107 -5.71 -19.59 -18.77
C LEU A 107 -5.06 -18.40 -18.08
N VAL A 108 -3.84 -18.02 -18.49
CA VAL A 108 -3.15 -16.86 -17.90
C VAL A 108 -3.91 -15.57 -18.17
N THR A 109 -4.45 -15.37 -19.37
CA THR A 109 -5.27 -14.19 -19.68
C THR A 109 -6.51 -14.12 -18.79
N ILE A 110 -7.23 -15.23 -18.62
CA ILE A 110 -8.43 -15.29 -17.78
C ILE A 110 -8.06 -15.02 -16.31
N ILE A 111 -7.02 -15.67 -15.78
CA ILE A 111 -6.59 -15.48 -14.39
C ILE A 111 -6.21 -14.01 -14.15
N THR A 112 -5.43 -13.41 -15.04
CA THR A 112 -5.03 -12.00 -14.92
C THR A 112 -6.25 -11.08 -14.96
N ALA A 113 -7.22 -11.33 -15.84
CA ALA A 113 -8.44 -10.53 -15.92
C ALA A 113 -9.30 -10.69 -14.66
N VAL A 114 -9.52 -11.92 -14.20
CA VAL A 114 -10.32 -12.22 -13.00
C VAL A 114 -9.67 -11.63 -11.75
N LEU A 115 -8.35 -11.77 -11.58
CA LEU A 115 -7.65 -11.17 -10.45
C LEU A 115 -7.67 -9.65 -10.51
N GLY A 116 -7.39 -9.05 -11.68
CA GLY A 116 -7.39 -7.60 -11.83
C GLY A 116 -8.76 -6.99 -11.54
N VAL A 117 -9.81 -7.49 -12.19
CA VAL A 117 -11.19 -7.01 -12.00
C VAL A 117 -11.71 -7.37 -10.61
N GLY A 118 -11.43 -8.58 -10.13
CA GLY A 118 -11.89 -9.04 -8.82
C GLY A 118 -11.29 -8.21 -7.68
N ILE A 119 -9.99 -7.94 -7.71
CA ILE A 119 -9.34 -7.07 -6.72
C ILE A 119 -9.91 -5.65 -6.78
N PHE A 120 -10.06 -5.09 -7.98
CA PHE A 120 -10.60 -3.75 -8.17
C PHE A 120 -12.01 -3.62 -7.55
N LEU A 121 -12.94 -4.50 -7.92
CA LEU A 121 -14.30 -4.48 -7.40
C LEU A 121 -14.37 -4.72 -5.89
N THR A 122 -13.50 -5.59 -5.37
CA THR A 122 -13.45 -5.87 -3.93
C THR A 122 -13.01 -4.63 -3.16
N LEU A 123 -11.97 -3.95 -3.62
CA LEU A 123 -11.47 -2.73 -2.98
C LEU A 123 -12.48 -1.59 -3.05
N GLU A 124 -13.14 -1.41 -4.20
CA GLU A 124 -14.19 -0.41 -4.38
C GLU A 124 -15.37 -0.67 -3.45
N LYS A 125 -15.89 -1.91 -3.43
CA LYS A 125 -17.01 -2.29 -2.56
C LYS A 125 -16.68 -2.08 -1.09
N TRP A 126 -15.46 -2.45 -0.69
CA TRP A 126 -15.03 -2.34 0.69
C TRP A 126 -14.81 -0.90 1.11
N SER A 127 -14.19 -0.07 0.26
CA SER A 127 -13.98 1.34 0.55
C SER A 127 -15.33 2.07 0.66
N SER A 128 -16.25 1.90 -0.30
CA SER A 128 -17.58 2.51 -0.24
C SER A 128 -18.34 2.11 1.02
N TRP A 129 -18.33 0.82 1.38
CA TRP A 129 -18.97 0.36 2.61
C TRP A 129 -18.36 1.00 3.87
N TYR A 130 -17.03 1.14 3.92
CA TYR A 130 -16.34 1.77 5.05
C TYR A 130 -16.71 3.25 5.17
N PHE A 131 -16.73 3.99 4.04
CA PHE A 131 -17.11 5.40 4.01
C PHE A 131 -18.56 5.62 4.43
N ASP A 132 -19.51 4.85 3.87
CA ASP A 132 -20.93 4.96 4.20
C ASP A 132 -21.21 4.68 5.68
N LYS A 133 -20.48 3.72 6.26
CA LYS A 133 -20.73 3.30 7.65
C LYS A 133 -20.09 4.21 8.69
N HIS A 134 -18.91 4.75 8.42
CA HIS A 134 -18.11 5.44 9.44
C HIS A 134 -17.89 6.92 9.17
N ILE A 135 -17.87 7.36 7.91
CA ILE A 135 -17.47 8.72 7.55
C ILE A 135 -18.68 9.61 7.25
N VAL A 136 -19.59 9.14 6.39
CA VAL A 136 -20.81 9.88 6.02
C VAL A 136 -21.69 10.27 7.23
N PRO A 137 -22.00 9.38 8.20
CA PRO A 137 -22.85 9.77 9.32
C PRO A 137 -22.19 10.84 10.20
N ALA A 138 -20.88 10.74 10.45
CA ALA A 138 -20.14 11.75 11.21
C ALA A 138 -20.16 13.11 10.51
N GLN A 139 -19.97 13.15 9.18
CA GLN A 139 -20.07 14.40 8.42
C GLN A 139 -21.47 15.01 8.48
N GLN A 140 -22.53 14.21 8.40
CA GLN A 140 -23.91 14.71 8.48
C GLN A 140 -24.24 15.32 9.84
N GLU A 141 -23.70 14.76 10.92
CA GLU A 141 -23.83 15.33 12.27
C GLU A 141 -23.12 16.68 12.37
N GLU A 142 -21.91 16.80 11.84
CA GLU A 142 -21.18 18.07 11.78
C GLU A 142 -21.94 19.13 10.97
N TYR A 143 -22.45 18.80 9.78
CA TYR A 143 -23.23 19.73 8.97
C TYR A 143 -24.49 20.21 9.70
N ARG A 144 -25.20 19.30 10.39
CA ARG A 144 -26.39 19.67 11.18
C ARG A 144 -26.01 20.60 12.34
N GLN A 145 -24.88 20.39 13.00
CA GLN A 145 -24.42 21.30 14.06
C GLN A 145 -24.07 22.69 13.51
N MET A 146 -23.42 22.77 12.34
CA MET A 146 -23.13 24.05 11.68
C MET A 146 -24.41 24.80 11.31
N GLU A 147 -25.43 24.09 10.80
CA GLU A 147 -26.74 24.67 10.50
C GLU A 147 -27.42 25.23 11.75
N ILE A 148 -27.42 24.49 12.86
CA ILE A 148 -28.00 24.94 14.14
C ILE A 148 -27.25 26.16 14.70
N GLN A 149 -25.92 26.19 14.59
CA GLN A 149 -25.11 27.34 15.01
C GLN A 149 -25.40 28.58 14.17
N ASN A 150 -25.49 28.45 12.84
CA ASN A 150 -25.85 29.58 11.98
C ASN A 150 -27.26 30.12 12.28
N GLN A 151 -28.22 29.26 12.63
CA GLN A 151 -29.58 29.68 13.00
C GLN A 151 -29.72 30.31 14.40
N SER A 152 -28.72 30.14 15.28
CA SER A 152 -28.73 30.68 16.65
C SER A 152 -27.87 31.94 16.82
N GLY A 153 -27.17 32.35 15.76
CA GLY A 153 -26.37 33.57 15.69
C GLY A 153 -27.03 34.74 14.96
N GLU A 154 -28.24 34.56 14.42
CA GLU A 154 -29.17 35.63 13.97
C GLU A 154 -30.24 35.89 15.04
#